data_AF-A0A7C7JKD5-F1
#
_entry.id   AF-A0A7C7JKD5-F1
#
_cell.length_a   1.000
_cell.length_b   1.000
_cell.length_c   1.000
_cell.angle_alpha   90.00
_cell.angle_beta   90.00
_cell.angle_gamma   90.00
#
_symmetry.space_group_name_H-M   'P 1'
#
loop_
_entity.id
_entity.type
_entity.pdbx_description
1 polymer ?
#
loop_
_entity_poly.entity_id
_entity_poly.type
_entity_poly.pdbx_seq_one_letter_code
_entity_poly.pdbx_strand_id
1 'polypeptide(L)'
;MENPQREIFKEFITRLREVSEKYPVLVEGKRDFFVLKRFGIKNIYTLSGKNYFDLVEELPPETEKVILLTDVDKQGEKIFRKLSEVLKRYNIEVDGSFREYLRRLGTQEVEHLGEVIFGG
;
A
#
# COMPACT_ATOMS: atom_id res chain seq x y z
N MET A 1 -6.94 -26.48 12.74
CA MET A 1 -6.59 -26.35 11.31
C MET A 1 -6.25 -24.89 11.08
N GLU A 2 -5.10 -24.56 10.51
CA GLU A 2 -4.79 -23.17 10.17
C GLU A 2 -5.81 -22.66 9.14
N ASN A 3 -6.31 -21.43 9.34
CA ASN A 3 -7.21 -20.77 8.42
C ASN A 3 -6.45 -20.53 7.09
N PRO A 4 -6.84 -21.16 5.95
CA PRO A 4 -6.13 -21.00 4.67
C PRO A 4 -5.97 -19.54 4.23
N GLN A 5 -6.91 -18.68 4.62
CA GLN A 5 -6.86 -17.25 4.34
C GLN A 5 -5.69 -16.56 5.05
N ARG A 6 -5.33 -17.03 6.26
CA ARG A 6 -4.22 -16.50 7.06
C ARG A 6 -2.87 -16.72 6.38
N GLU A 7 -2.66 -17.89 5.77
CA GLU A 7 -1.42 -18.17 5.04
C GLU A 7 -1.26 -17.28 3.81
N ILE A 8 -2.35 -17.07 3.06
CA ILE A 8 -2.30 -16.19 1.90
C ILE A 8 -2.02 -14.74 2.31
N PHE A 9 -2.58 -14.26 3.43
CA PHE A 9 -2.25 -12.94 3.95
C PHE A 9 -0.81 -12.83 4.47
N LYS A 10 -0.27 -13.89 5.08
CA LYS A 10 1.16 -13.93 5.45
C LYS A 10 2.05 -13.85 4.22
N GLU A 11 1.69 -14.53 3.12
CA GLU A 11 2.43 -14.44 1.85
C GLU A 11 2.40 -13.00 1.30
N PHE A 12 1.21 -12.38 1.26
CA PHE A 12 1.06 -10.99 0.85
C PHE A 12 1.99 -10.05 1.64
N ILE A 13 1.95 -10.14 2.97
CA ILE A 13 2.76 -9.29 3.86
C ILE A 13 4.25 -9.56 3.68
N THR A 14 4.65 -10.82 3.51
CA THR A 14 6.05 -11.20 3.31
C THR A 14 6.60 -10.57 2.03
N ARG A 15 5.88 -10.71 0.92
CA ARG A 15 6.26 -10.10 -0.36
C ARG A 15 6.25 -8.58 -0.29
N LEU A 16 5.25 -7.98 0.33
CA LEU A 16 5.16 -6.52 0.46
C LEU A 16 6.35 -5.98 1.26
N ARG A 17 6.72 -6.66 2.35
CA ARG A 17 7.88 -6.29 3.17
C ARG A 17 9.17 -6.32 2.35
N GLU A 18 9.44 -7.40 1.62
CA GLU A 18 10.64 -7.52 0.77
C GLU A 18 10.71 -6.42 -0.29
N VAL A 19 9.63 -6.19 -1.03
CA VAL A 19 9.62 -5.17 -2.10
C VAL A 19 9.71 -3.76 -1.51
N SER A 20 9.13 -3.53 -0.32
CA SER A 20 9.16 -2.23 0.36
C SER A 20 10.55 -1.80 0.87
N GLU A 21 11.52 -2.73 0.94
CA GLU A 21 12.90 -2.37 1.26
C GLU A 21 13.52 -1.48 0.18
N LYS A 22 13.09 -1.67 -1.08
CA LYS A 22 13.56 -0.87 -2.21
C LYS A 22 12.59 0.25 -2.60
N TYR A 23 11.28 -0.02 -2.59
CA TYR A 23 10.29 0.92 -3.13
C TYR A 23 9.32 1.41 -2.05
N PRO A 24 9.11 2.74 -1.90
CA PRO A 24 8.15 3.27 -0.94
C PRO A 24 6.73 2.76 -1.15
N VAL A 25 6.01 2.49 -0.06
CA VAL A 25 4.59 2.12 -0.05
C VAL A 25 3.77 3.38 0.23
N LEU A 26 2.93 3.77 -0.71
CA LEU A 26 1.96 4.85 -0.56
C LEU A 26 0.61 4.28 -0.15
N VAL A 27 0.08 4.73 0.99
CA VAL A 27 -1.26 4.36 1.49
C VAL A 27 -2.15 5.59 1.65
N GLU A 28 -3.47 5.41 1.66
CA GLU A 28 -4.43 6.51 1.81
C GLU A 28 -4.46 7.02 3.26
N GLY A 29 -4.59 6.10 4.22
CA GLY A 29 -4.90 6.42 5.61
C GLY A 29 -3.79 6.14 6.62
N LYS A 30 -3.92 6.74 7.81
CA LYS A 30 -3.04 6.47 8.96
C LYS A 30 -3.23 5.05 9.52
N ARG A 31 -4.44 4.49 9.42
CA ARG A 31 -4.72 3.15 9.97
C ARG A 31 -4.02 2.07 9.13
N ASP A 32 -4.01 2.19 7.80
CA ASP A 32 -3.17 1.36 6.92
C ASP A 32 -1.69 1.42 7.32
N PHE A 33 -1.17 2.63 7.53
CA PHE A 33 0.20 2.83 7.98
C PHE A 33 0.50 2.07 9.28
N PHE A 34 -0.36 2.18 10.30
CA PHE A 34 -0.15 1.49 11.57
C PHE A 34 -0.21 -0.03 11.41
N VAL A 35 -1.10 -0.54 10.57
CA VAL A 35 -1.22 -1.98 10.28
C VAL A 35 0.03 -2.49 9.58
N LEU A 36 0.47 -1.86 8.49
CA LEU A 36 1.70 -2.24 7.77
C LEU A 36 2.95 -2.11 8.66
N LYS A 37 3.02 -1.06 9.47
CA LYS A 37 4.10 -0.86 10.45
C LYS A 37 4.17 -1.98 11.47
N ARG A 38 3.02 -2.50 11.94
CA ARG A 38 2.95 -3.65 12.85
C ARG A 38 3.50 -4.93 12.21
N PHE A 39 3.41 -5.04 10.88
CA PHE A 39 4.01 -6.12 10.10
C PHE A 39 5.51 -5.92 9.79
N GLY A 40 6.12 -4.83 10.28
CA GLY A 40 7.54 -4.55 10.11
C GLY A 40 7.90 -3.84 8.80
N ILE A 41 6.90 -3.38 8.05
CA ILE A 41 7.10 -2.55 6.85
C ILE A 41 7.42 -1.12 7.33
N LYS A 42 8.52 -0.55 6.85
CA LYS A 42 9.05 0.73 7.36
C LYS A 42 8.92 1.88 6.37
N ASN A 43 9.11 1.59 5.08
CA ASN A 43 9.13 2.58 4.01
C ASN A 43 7.71 2.94 3.55
N ILE A 44 6.93 3.56 4.43
CA ILE A 44 5.50 3.84 4.21
C ILE A 44 5.24 5.34 4.29
N TYR A 45 4.53 5.86 3.30
CA TYR A 45 4.09 7.25 3.22
C TYR A 45 2.56 7.29 3.09
N THR A 46 1.94 8.27 3.74
CA THR A 46 0.48 8.37 3.81
C THR A 46 -0.02 9.63 3.13
N LEU A 47 -1.10 9.51 2.34
CA LEU A 47 -1.80 10.69 1.83
C LEU A 47 -2.37 11.51 3.00
N SER A 48 -3.13 10.90 3.92
CA SER A 48 -3.61 11.52 5.16
C SER A 48 -4.13 12.97 5.05
N GLY A 49 -4.83 13.30 3.96
CA GLY A 49 -5.37 14.65 3.70
C GLY A 49 -4.38 15.66 3.10
N LYS A 50 -3.13 15.25 2.84
CA LYS A 50 -2.16 16.02 2.05
C LYS A 50 -2.61 16.11 0.60
N ASN A 51 -2.18 17.16 -0.07
CA ASN A 51 -2.31 17.18 -1.52
C ASN A 51 -1.30 16.19 -2.14
N TYR A 52 -1.51 15.79 -3.39
CA TYR A 52 -0.67 14.79 -4.04
C TYR A 52 0.77 15.26 -4.28
N PHE A 53 1.01 16.55 -4.49
CA PHE A 53 2.34 17.09 -4.75
C PHE A 53 3.20 17.07 -3.49
N ASP A 54 2.65 17.49 -2.34
CA ASP A 54 3.35 17.44 -1.05
C ASP A 54 3.79 16.01 -0.72
N LEU A 55 2.95 15.01 -1.02
CA LEU A 55 3.31 13.61 -0.83
C LEU A 55 4.50 13.18 -1.69
N VAL A 56 4.57 13.64 -2.95
CA VAL A 56 5.69 13.31 -3.84
C VAL A 56 6.98 13.99 -3.36
N GLU A 57 6.90 15.21 -2.84
CA GLU A 57 8.08 15.93 -2.30
C GLU A 57 8.67 15.29 -1.04
N GLU A 58 7.88 14.51 -0.30
CA GLU A 58 8.36 13.74 0.86
C GLU A 58 9.11 12.45 0.47
N LEU A 59 8.96 11.99 -0.77
CA LEU A 59 9.63 10.79 -1.23
C LEU A 59 11.15 11.03 -1.34
N PRO A 60 11.98 10.01 -1.10
CA PRO A 60 13.42 10.10 -1.33
C PRO A 60 13.71 10.57 -2.78
N PRO A 61 14.65 11.50 -3.00
CA PRO A 61 14.94 12.03 -4.33
C PRO A 61 15.29 10.97 -5.39
N GLU A 62 15.86 9.84 -4.98
CA GLU A 62 16.22 8.70 -5.80
C GLU A 62 15.07 7.73 -6.10
N THR A 63 13.84 8.05 -5.68
CA THR A 63 12.67 7.18 -5.86
C THR A 63 12.31 7.06 -7.33
N GLU A 64 12.65 5.93 -7.94
CA GLU A 64 12.27 5.59 -9.32
C GLU A 64 10.89 4.93 -9.44
N LYS A 65 10.40 4.34 -8.34
CA LYS A 65 9.18 3.54 -8.30
C LYS A 65 8.56 3.51 -6.91
N VAL A 66 7.23 3.48 -6.85
CA VAL A 66 6.44 3.35 -5.62
C VAL A 66 5.40 2.26 -5.72
N ILE A 67 5.07 1.63 -4.61
CA ILE A 67 3.94 0.71 -4.47
C ILE A 67 2.73 1.52 -4.04
N LEU A 68 1.70 1.60 -4.89
CA LEU A 68 0.50 2.38 -4.56
C LEU A 68 -0.63 1.46 -4.08
N LEU A 69 -0.90 1.54 -2.78
CA LEU A 69 -1.80 0.65 -2.07
C LEU A 69 -3.00 1.42 -1.50
N THR A 70 -3.89 1.83 -2.41
CA THR A 70 -5.19 2.43 -2.08
C THR A 70 -6.27 1.37 -1.99
N ASP A 71 -7.39 1.72 -1.36
CA ASP A 71 -8.54 0.83 -1.23
C ASP A 71 -9.10 0.36 -2.58
N VAL A 72 -9.69 -0.84 -2.56
CA VAL A 72 -10.27 -1.53 -3.71
C VAL A 72 -11.75 -1.15 -3.88
N ASP A 73 -12.01 0.16 -3.85
CA ASP A 73 -13.34 0.74 -3.98
C ASP A 73 -13.36 1.88 -5.03
N LYS A 74 -14.47 2.62 -5.13
CA LYS A 74 -14.61 3.71 -6.11
C LYS A 74 -13.76 4.93 -5.74
N GLN A 75 -13.53 5.20 -4.46
CA GLN A 75 -12.76 6.35 -4.00
C GLN A 75 -11.26 6.08 -4.19
N GLY A 76 -10.78 4.94 -3.71
CA GLY A 76 -9.42 4.45 -3.88
C GLY A 76 -9.04 4.35 -5.36
N GLU A 77 -9.95 3.94 -6.25
CA GLU A 77 -9.68 3.96 -7.71
C GLU A 77 -9.44 5.38 -8.26
N LYS A 78 -10.19 6.39 -7.77
CA LYS A 78 -9.96 7.79 -8.17
C LYS A 78 -8.61 8.29 -7.66
N ILE A 79 -8.24 7.94 -6.43
CA ILE A 79 -6.97 8.32 -5.83
C ILE A 79 -5.83 7.64 -6.57
N PHE A 80 -5.94 6.34 -6.84
CA PHE A 80 -4.97 5.56 -7.60
C PHE A 80 -4.65 6.21 -8.94
N ARG A 81 -5.67 6.57 -9.73
CA ARG A 81 -5.50 7.21 -11.04
C ARG A 81 -4.85 8.58 -10.93
N LYS A 82 -5.38 9.45 -10.07
CA LYS A 82 -4.86 10.82 -9.91
C LYS A 82 -3.42 10.83 -9.43
N LEU A 83 -3.10 10.03 -8.41
CA LEU A 83 -1.76 9.98 -7.86
C LEU A 83 -0.79 9.33 -8.85
N SER A 84 -1.22 8.34 -9.62
CA SER A 84 -0.42 7.80 -10.73
C SER A 84 -0.10 8.84 -11.80
N GLU A 85 -1.07 9.68 -12.17
CA GLU A 85 -0.84 10.78 -13.10
C GLU A 85 0.14 11.82 -12.54
N VAL A 86 0.07 12.12 -11.24
CA VAL A 86 0.99 13.05 -10.57
C VAL A 86 2.41 12.44 -10.54
N LEU A 87 2.57 11.24 -10.02
CA LEU A 87 3.86 10.53 -9.91
C LEU A 87 4.55 10.38 -11.27
N LYS A 88 3.78 10.12 -12.34
CA LYS A 88 4.31 10.03 -13.71
C LYS A 88 4.97 11.33 -14.17
N ARG A 89 4.48 12.51 -13.73
CA ARG A 89 5.10 13.81 -14.06
C ARG A 89 6.47 13.99 -13.42
N TYR A 90 6.74 13.25 -12.35
CA TYR A 90 8.03 13.20 -11.65
C TYR A 90 8.89 12.00 -12.11
N ASN A 91 8.52 11.33 -13.20
CA ASN A 91 9.21 10.14 -13.70
C ASN A 91 9.26 8.96 -12.71
N ILE A 92 8.29 8.90 -11.79
CA ILE A 92 8.16 7.80 -10.81
C ILE A 92 7.18 6.76 -11.34
N GLU A 93 7.63 5.50 -11.44
CA GLU A 93 6.78 4.36 -11.82
C GLU A 93 5.81 4.00 -10.68
N VAL A 94 4.57 3.64 -11.03
CA VAL A 94 3.58 3.13 -10.07
C VAL A 94 3.42 1.62 -10.20
N ASP A 95 3.69 0.92 -9.09
CA ASP A 95 3.35 -0.49 -8.91
C ASP A 95 1.95 -0.64 -8.31
N GLY A 96 1.01 -1.08 -9.13
CA GLY A 96 -0.34 -1.44 -8.69
C GLY A 96 -0.53 -2.92 -8.35
N SER A 97 0.52 -3.74 -8.44
CA SER A 97 0.39 -5.21 -8.33
C SER A 97 -0.09 -5.66 -6.95
N PHE A 98 0.32 -4.99 -5.87
CA PHE A 98 -0.16 -5.28 -4.52
C PHE A 98 -1.62 -4.89 -4.30
N ARG A 99 -2.10 -3.81 -4.95
CA ARG A 99 -3.53 -3.47 -4.93
C ARG A 99 -4.36 -4.54 -5.66
N GLU A 100 -3.87 -5.03 -6.79
CA GLU A 100 -4.50 -6.14 -7.50
C GLU A 100 -4.43 -7.44 -6.69
N TYR A 101 -3.35 -7.67 -5.95
CA TYR A 101 -3.25 -8.80 -5.04
C TYR A 101 -4.32 -8.70 -3.93
N LEU A 102 -4.47 -7.55 -3.26
CA LEU A 102 -5.56 -7.33 -2.28
C LEU A 102 -6.94 -7.64 -2.87
N ARG A 103 -7.22 -7.15 -4.09
CA ARG A 103 -8.47 -7.44 -4.81
C ARG A 103 -8.72 -8.94 -4.94
N ARG A 104 -7.69 -9.72 -5.31
CA ARG A 104 -7.78 -11.18 -5.48
C ARG A 104 -7.98 -11.93 -4.16
N LEU A 105 -7.53 -11.35 -3.04
CA LEU A 105 -7.77 -11.90 -1.71
C LEU A 105 -9.20 -11.65 -1.20
N GLY A 106 -10.03 -10.92 -1.96
CA GLY A 106 -11.38 -10.58 -1.56
C GLY A 106 -11.43 -9.53 -0.44
N THR A 107 -10.32 -8.82 -0.19
CA THR A 107 -10.28 -7.71 0.76
C THR A 107 -10.27 -6.38 0.05
N GLN A 108 -10.92 -5.38 0.65
CA GLN A 108 -11.01 -4.04 0.09
C GLN A 108 -9.94 -3.08 0.63
N GLU A 109 -9.41 -3.35 1.82
CA GLU A 109 -8.58 -2.43 2.59
C GLU A 109 -7.42 -3.20 3.25
N VAL A 110 -6.32 -2.49 3.53
CA VAL A 110 -5.15 -3.04 4.24
C VAL A 110 -5.48 -3.39 5.69
N GLU A 111 -6.44 -2.67 6.28
CA GLU A 111 -6.85 -2.82 7.68
C GLU A 111 -7.34 -4.25 8.01
N HIS A 112 -8.06 -4.86 7.06
CA HIS A 112 -8.58 -6.22 7.18
C HIS A 112 -7.47 -7.28 7.32
N LEU A 113 -6.28 -7.03 6.78
CA LEU A 113 -5.11 -7.91 6.97
C LEU A 113 -4.77 -8.04 8.46
N GLY A 114 -4.82 -6.92 9.18
CA GLY A 114 -4.56 -6.87 10.60
C GLY A 114 -5.61 -7.63 11.41
N GLU A 115 -6.88 -7.51 11.03
CA GLU A 115 -7.98 -8.23 11.66
C GLU A 115 -7.84 -9.74 11.48
N VAL A 116 -7.49 -10.22 10.30
CA VAL A 116 -7.37 -11.67 10.05
C VAL A 116 -6.13 -12.28 10.71
N ILE A 117 -5.01 -11.54 10.79
CA ILE A 117 -3.77 -12.07 11.35
C ILE A 117 -3.70 -11.93 12.88
N PHE A 118 -4.25 -10.84 13.43
CA PHE A 118 -4.17 -10.50 14.86
C PHE A 118 -5.50 -10.58 15.62
N GLY A 119 -6.64 -10.63 14.94
CA GLY A 119 -7.98 -10.59 15.54
C GLY A 119 -8.54 -11.95 15.94
N GLY A 120 -7.68 -12.88 16.38
CA GLY A 120 -8.05 -14.19 16.90
C GLY A 120 -7.43 -14.43 18.27
#